data_AF-A0A6B3ELD0-F1
#
_entry.id   AF-A0A6B3ELD0-F1
#
_cell.length_a   1.000
_cell.length_b   1.000
_cell.length_c   1.000
_cell.angle_alpha   90.00
_cell.angle_beta   90.00
_cell.angle_gamma   90.00
#
_symmetry.space_group_name_H-M   'P 1'
#
loop_
_entity.id
_entity.type
_entity.pdbx_description
1 polymer ?
#
loop_
_entity_poly.entity_id
_entity_poly.type
_entity_poly.pdbx_seq_one_letter_code
_entity_poly.pdbx_strand_id
1 'polypeptide(L)'
;TKLAMSSAGGRAPDLAIMHLSRLAGYAPGGLLDPWDTALLEEFGVPQERINPRVRALGRYEKQPYAIPLDTHPFVVFYDRTVMDKAGLLDSDGRLLPPESPA
;
A
#
# COMPACT_ATOMS: atom_id res chain seq x y z
N THR A 1 -6.34 -11.71 -6.51
CA THR A 1 -7.15 -12.72 -7.22
C THR A 1 -7.86 -13.66 -6.27
N LYS A 2 -7.19 -14.25 -5.26
CA LYS A 2 -7.84 -15.15 -4.28
C LYS A 2 -9.08 -14.54 -3.59
N LEU A 3 -8.96 -13.30 -3.08
CA LEU A 3 -10.08 -12.61 -2.38
C LEU A 3 -11.36 -12.55 -3.23
N ALA A 4 -11.27 -12.02 -4.45
CA ALA A 4 -12.43 -11.92 -5.33
C ALA A 4 -13.01 -13.30 -5.70
N MET A 5 -12.15 -14.28 -6.00
CA MET A 5 -12.59 -15.62 -6.38
C MET A 5 -13.24 -16.39 -5.22
N SER A 6 -12.66 -16.31 -4.02
CA SER A 6 -13.23 -16.98 -2.85
C SER A 6 -14.58 -16.38 -2.46
N SER A 7 -14.73 -15.06 -2.62
CA SER A 7 -15.97 -14.36 -2.33
C SER A 7 -17.07 -14.70 -3.35
N ALA A 8 -16.76 -14.72 -4.64
CA ALA A 8 -17.69 -15.17 -5.68
C ALA A 8 -18.14 -16.63 -5.48
N GLY A 9 -17.29 -17.47 -4.91
CA GLY A 9 -17.61 -18.86 -4.56
C GLY A 9 -18.32 -19.06 -3.21
N GLY A 10 -18.79 -17.99 -2.55
CA GLY A 10 -19.49 -18.06 -1.26
C GLY A 10 -18.60 -18.41 -0.07
N ARG A 11 -17.29 -18.19 -0.19
CA ARG A 11 -16.27 -18.48 0.83
C ARG A 11 -15.39 -17.25 1.05
N ALA A 12 -16.02 -16.07 1.14
CA ALA A 12 -15.33 -14.84 1.47
C ALA A 12 -14.69 -14.96 2.86
N PRO A 13 -13.46 -14.44 3.07
CA PRO A 13 -12.93 -14.29 4.41
C PRO A 13 -13.62 -13.12 5.13
N ASP A 14 -13.68 -13.16 6.46
CA ASP A 14 -14.17 -12.03 7.26
C ASP A 14 -13.23 -10.82 7.20
N LEU A 15 -11.92 -11.08 7.04
CA LEU A 15 -10.87 -10.07 6.93
C LEU A 15 -9.83 -10.45 5.89
N ALA A 16 -9.41 -9.50 5.06
CA ALA A 16 -8.38 -9.71 4.06
C ALA A 16 -7.42 -8.52 3.96
N ILE A 17 -6.18 -8.82 3.58
CA ILE A 17 -5.19 -7.83 3.16
C ILE A 17 -5.19 -7.80 1.64
N MET A 18 -5.26 -6.60 1.08
CA MET A 18 -5.18 -6.37 -0.36
C MET A 18 -4.29 -5.17 -0.68
N HIS A 19 -3.68 -5.18 -1.86
CA HIS A 19 -3.01 -4.00 -2.36
C HIS A 19 -4.05 -2.90 -2.63
N LEU A 20 -3.75 -1.67 -2.23
CA LEU A 20 -4.68 -0.52 -2.32
C LEU A 20 -5.20 -0.28 -3.74
N SER A 21 -4.40 -0.58 -4.78
CA SER A 21 -4.84 -0.48 -6.19
C SER A 21 -6.05 -1.36 -6.54
N ARG A 22 -6.41 -2.33 -5.71
CA ARG A 22 -7.61 -3.18 -5.90
C ARG A 22 -8.89 -2.51 -5.38
N LEU A 23 -8.78 -1.50 -4.53
CA LEU A 23 -9.92 -0.83 -3.89
C LEU A 23 -10.96 -0.36 -4.91
N ALA A 24 -10.51 0.30 -5.99
CA ALA A 24 -11.37 0.83 -7.04
C ALA A 24 -12.18 -0.25 -7.78
N GLY A 25 -11.71 -1.50 -7.80
CA GLY A 25 -12.46 -2.61 -8.39
C GLY A 25 -13.34 -3.37 -7.40
N TYR A 26 -13.08 -3.24 -6.10
CA TYR A 26 -13.73 -4.07 -5.07
C TYR A 26 -14.80 -3.31 -4.30
N ALA A 27 -14.57 -2.04 -3.94
CA ALA A 27 -15.55 -1.25 -3.19
C ALA A 27 -16.84 -0.97 -4.01
N PRO A 28 -16.78 -0.53 -5.29
CA PRO A 28 -18.01 -0.32 -6.08
C PRO A 28 -18.75 -1.63 -6.38
N GLY A 29 -18.02 -2.75 -6.46
CA GLY A 29 -18.56 -4.07 -6.78
C GLY A 29 -19.27 -4.76 -5.61
N GLY A 30 -19.37 -4.12 -4.44
CA GLY A 30 -19.98 -4.69 -3.25
C GLY A 30 -19.19 -5.84 -2.62
N LEU A 31 -17.91 -5.96 -2.97
CA LEU A 31 -17.04 -7.00 -2.42
C LEU A 31 -16.49 -6.66 -1.03
N LEU A 32 -16.54 -5.38 -0.65
CA LEU A 32 -16.02 -4.87 0.61
C LEU A 32 -17.12 -4.10 1.32
N ASP A 33 -17.12 -4.18 2.64
CA ASP A 33 -17.91 -3.33 3.50
C ASP A 33 -17.07 -2.12 3.98
N PRO A 34 -17.70 -0.96 4.19
CA PRO A 34 -17.04 0.16 4.83
C PRO A 34 -16.73 -0.19 6.30
N TRP A 35 -15.59 0.29 6.78
CA TRP A 35 -15.17 0.14 8.17
C TRP A 35 -15.96 1.07 9.09
N ASP A 36 -16.36 0.54 10.25
CA ASP A 36 -16.85 1.33 11.36
C ASP A 36 -15.66 1.96 12.11
N THR A 37 -15.46 3.26 11.91
CA THR A 37 -14.36 3.98 12.55
C THR A 37 -14.58 4.21 14.05
N ALA A 38 -15.83 4.22 14.52
CA ALA A 38 -16.13 4.35 15.94
C ALA A 38 -15.75 3.06 16.69
N LEU A 39 -16.05 1.90 16.08
CA LEU A 39 -15.61 0.61 16.61
C LEU A 39 -14.07 0.52 16.65
N LEU A 40 -13.40 0.96 15.58
CA LEU A 40 -11.93 0.99 15.56
C LEU A 40 -11.36 1.88 16.68
N GLU A 41 -11.99 3.03 16.96
CA GLU A 41 -11.61 3.91 18.06
C GLU A 41 -11.81 3.26 19.44
N GLU A 42 -12.94 2.58 19.67
CA GLU A 42 -13.22 1.82 20.89
C GLU A 42 -12.10 0.81 21.20
N PHE A 43 -11.58 0.14 20.16
CA PHE A 43 -10.49 -0.83 20.28
C PHE A 43 -9.08 -0.21 20.16
N GLY A 44 -8.95 1.12 20.25
CA GLY A 44 -7.66 1.80 20.34
C GLY A 44 -6.94 2.03 19.01
N VAL A 45 -7.68 2.03 17.90
CA VAL A 45 -7.21 2.37 16.54
C VAL A 45 -7.88 3.67 16.04
N PRO A 46 -7.65 4.81 16.71
CA PRO A 46 -8.19 6.10 16.26
C PRO A 46 -7.60 6.49 14.91
N GLN A 47 -8.43 7.11 14.06
CA GLN A 47 -8.06 7.49 12.70
C GLN A 47 -6.89 8.46 12.66
N GLU A 48 -6.72 9.26 13.70
CA GLU A 48 -5.68 10.28 13.89
C GLU A 48 -4.27 9.67 13.95
N ARG A 49 -4.15 8.38 14.33
CA ARG A 49 -2.86 7.65 14.31
C ARG A 49 -2.39 7.31 12.89
N ILE A 50 -3.29 7.37 11.91
CA ILE A 50 -3.00 7.04 10.52
C ILE A 50 -2.55 8.30 9.80
N ASN A 51 -1.50 8.21 8.98
CA ASN A 51 -1.06 9.31 8.13
C ASN A 51 -2.25 9.80 7.26
N PRO A 52 -2.57 11.11 7.26
CA PRO A 52 -3.78 11.64 6.61
C PRO A 52 -3.80 11.40 5.09
N ARG A 53 -2.63 11.41 4.43
CA ARG A 53 -2.52 11.13 3.00
C ARG A 53 -2.89 9.68 2.70
N VAL A 54 -2.37 8.74 3.47
CA VAL A 54 -2.63 7.30 3.27
C VAL A 54 -4.06 6.95 3.67
N ARG A 55 -4.59 7.55 4.75
CA ARG A 55 -5.99 7.41 5.17
C ARG A 55 -6.97 7.83 4.07
N ALA A 56 -6.69 8.94 3.38
CA ALA A 56 -7.55 9.43 2.29
C ALA A 56 -7.63 8.45 1.11
N LEU A 57 -6.55 7.71 0.83
CA LEU A 57 -6.51 6.76 -0.29
C LEU A 57 -7.37 5.52 -0.05
N GLY A 58 -7.61 5.13 1.20
CA GLY A 58 -8.47 3.99 1.58
C GLY A 58 -9.98 4.27 1.46
N ARG A 59 -10.39 5.42 0.92
CA ARG A 59 -11.78 5.85 0.90
C ARG A 59 -12.41 5.68 -0.49
N TYR A 60 -13.65 5.23 -0.51
CA TYR A 60 -14.53 5.22 -1.68
C TYR A 60 -15.86 5.87 -1.28
N GLU A 61 -16.39 6.78 -2.11
CA GLU A 61 -17.62 7.55 -1.83
C GLU A 61 -17.67 8.18 -0.41
N LYS A 62 -16.53 8.72 0.03
CA LYS A 62 -16.34 9.32 1.37
C LYS A 62 -16.45 8.33 2.54
N GLN A 63 -16.57 7.03 2.29
CA GLN A 63 -16.54 6.00 3.34
C GLN A 63 -15.17 5.29 3.37
N PRO A 64 -14.68 4.87 4.55
CA PRO A 64 -13.40 4.19 4.69
C PRO A 64 -13.56 2.70 4.37
N TYR A 65 -13.12 2.25 3.20
CA TYR A 65 -13.23 0.83 2.80
C TYR A 65 -11.93 0.04 3.05
N ALA A 66 -10.85 0.72 3.42
CA ALA A 66 -9.59 0.09 3.78
C ALA A 66 -8.90 0.84 4.92
N ILE A 67 -8.30 0.08 5.83
CA ILE A 67 -7.38 0.59 6.86
C ILE A 67 -5.95 0.33 6.40
N PRO A 68 -5.08 1.36 6.29
CA PRO A 68 -3.70 1.18 5.91
C PRO A 68 -2.92 0.29 6.88
N LEU A 69 -2.28 -0.76 6.37
CA LEU A 69 -1.43 -1.67 7.13
C LEU A 69 0.05 -1.28 7.02
N ASP A 70 0.51 -1.05 5.79
CA ASP A 70 1.89 -0.73 5.48
C ASP A 70 2.00 0.21 4.27
N THR A 71 3.21 0.71 4.04
CA THR A 71 3.57 1.50 2.85
C THR A 71 4.91 1.01 2.33
N HIS A 72 4.98 0.73 1.03
CA HIS A 72 6.19 0.23 0.37
C HIS A 72 6.75 1.33 -0.53
N PRO A 73 7.81 2.05 -0.13
CA PRO A 73 8.46 3.01 -1.01
C PRO A 73 9.20 2.27 -2.13
N PHE A 74 9.24 2.86 -3.32
CA PHE A 74 10.14 2.39 -4.36
C PHE A 74 11.57 2.76 -3.98
N VAL A 75 12.43 1.75 -3.87
CA VAL A 75 13.84 1.88 -3.52
C VAL A 75 14.69 1.09 -4.51
N VAL A 76 15.94 1.53 -4.69
CA VAL A 76 16.93 0.82 -5.50
C VAL A 76 17.95 0.19 -4.56
N PHE A 77 18.02 -1.14 -4.57
CA PHE A 77 19.09 -1.88 -3.90
C PHE A 77 20.20 -2.16 -4.90
N TYR A 78 21.45 -1.91 -4.52
CA TYR A 78 22.63 -2.14 -5.36
C TYR A 78 23.81 -2.65 -4.55
N ASP A 79 24.68 -3.44 -5.20
CA ASP A 79 25.94 -3.88 -4.61
C ASP A 79 26.97 -2.74 -4.71
N ARG A 80 27.36 -2.19 -3.56
CA ARG A 80 28.31 -1.08 -3.49
C ARG A 80 29.68 -1.45 -4.07
N THR A 81 30.14 -2.69 -3.89
CA THR A 81 31.44 -3.15 -4.40
C THR A 81 31.44 -3.19 -5.92
N VAL A 82 30.34 -3.65 -6.52
CA VAL A 82 30.22 -3.71 -7.98
C VAL A 82 30.11 -2.29 -8.56
N MET A 83 29.32 -1.42 -7.93
CA MET A 83 29.13 -0.04 -8.41
C MET A 83 30.41 0.80 -8.28
N ASP A 84 31.19 0.61 -7.21
CA ASP A 84 32.48 1.27 -7.03
C ASP A 84 33.48 0.85 -8.12
N LYS A 85 33.58 -0.46 -8.39
CA LYS A 85 34.42 -0.99 -9.49
C LYS A 85 34.01 -0.45 -10.86
N ALA A 86 32.73 -0.14 -11.04
CA ALA A 86 32.20 0.44 -12.28
C ALA A 86 32.35 1.98 -12.35
N GLY A 87 32.85 2.63 -11.29
CA GLY A 87 32.94 4.09 -11.21
C GLY A 87 31.58 4.78 -11.10
N LEU A 88 30.56 4.06 -10.59
CA LEU A 88 29.18 4.54 -10.51
C LEU A 88 28.78 5.07 -9.12
N LEU A 89 29.76 5.30 -8.23
CA LEU A 89 29.53 5.91 -6.92
C LEU A 89 30.08 7.33 -6.87
N ASP A 90 29.38 8.22 -6.15
CA ASP A 90 29.91 9.53 -5.78
C ASP A 90 30.94 9.44 -4.63
N SER A 91 31.50 10.59 -4.23
CA SER A 91 32.47 10.68 -3.13
C SER A 91 31.92 10.24 -1.77
N ASP A 92 30.60 10.21 -1.62
CA ASP A 92 29.91 9.76 -0.40
C ASP A 92 29.55 8.26 -0.47
N GLY A 93 29.91 7.58 -1.56
CA GLY A 93 29.62 6.16 -1.79
C GLY A 93 28.16 5.87 -2.14
N ARG A 94 27.40 6.86 -2.63
CA ARG A 94 26.03 6.72 -3.13
C ARG A 94 26.05 6.48 -4.64
N LEU A 95 25.07 5.72 -5.12
CA LEU A 95 24.91 5.50 -6.55
C LEU A 95 24.69 6.85 -7.26
N LEU A 96 25.49 7.10 -8.30
CA LEU A 96 25.28 8.25 -9.17
C LEU A 96 23.86 8.20 -9.75
N PRO A 97 23.16 9.34 -9.86
CA PRO A 97 21.85 9.38 -10.48
C PRO A 97 21.93 8.76 -11.88
N PRO A 98 20.99 7.88 -12.27
CA PRO A 98 20.96 7.38 -13.63
C PRO A 98 20.74 8.57 -14.57
N GLU A 99 21.72 8.85 -15.42
CA GLU A 99 21.56 9.80 -16.50
C GLU A 99 20.70 9.15 -17.58
N SER A 100 19.72 9.88 -18.11
CA SER A 100 18.97 9.41 -19.27
C SER A 100 19.95 9.27 -20.44
N PRO A 101 19.86 8.21 -21.28
CA PRO A 101 20.67 8.13 -22.48
C PRO A 101 20.45 9.38 -23.34
N ALA A 102 21.54 9.92 -23.89
CA ALA A 102 21.49 10.96 -24.92
C ALA A 102 20.92 10.40 -26.23
#